data_AF-A0A6P5BJ74-F1
#
_entry.id   AF-A0A6P5BJ74-F1
#
_cell.length_a   1.000
_cell.length_b   1.000
_cell.length_c   1.000
_cell.angle_alpha   90.00
_cell.angle_beta   90.00
_cell.angle_gamma   90.00
#
_symmetry.space_group_name_H-M   'P 1'
#
loop_
_entity.id
_entity.type
_entity.pdbx_description
1 polymer ?
#
loop_
_entity_poly.entity_id
_entity_poly.type
_entity_poly.pdbx_seq_one_letter_code
_entity_poly.pdbx_strand_id
1 'polypeptide(L)'
;MAELAHQQSKRKRELDAEEAEASSTEGEEAGVGNGTSAPVRLPFSGFRVKKVLRESARDKIIFLHGKVNEASGDGDGEDAVVILEKTPFQVDQVAQLLKGSPELQLQFSNDVYSTYHLFPPRQLSGKTGVEVAVCGESVMVGK
;
A
#
# COMPACT_ATOMS: atom_id res chain seq x y z
N MET A 1 24.99 -21.33 47.69
CA MET A 1 24.39 -22.47 48.41
C MET A 1 23.55 -21.91 49.55
N ALA A 2 22.39 -22.53 49.82
CA ALA A 2 21.37 -22.21 50.84
C ALA A 2 20.21 -21.28 50.40
N GLU A 3 19.15 -21.96 49.95
CA GLU A 3 17.74 -21.54 49.92
C GLU A 3 17.13 -21.65 51.33
N LEU A 4 16.19 -20.77 51.70
CA LEU A 4 15.21 -21.04 52.74
C LEU A 4 13.92 -20.26 52.44
N ALA A 5 12.81 -20.96 52.63
CA ALA A 5 11.53 -20.72 52.00
C ALA A 5 10.46 -20.05 52.90
N HIS A 6 9.40 -19.60 52.24
CA HIS A 6 7.98 -19.62 52.65
C HIS A 6 7.53 -18.86 53.91
N GLN A 7 6.54 -17.96 53.73
CA GLN A 7 5.29 -18.06 54.50
C GLN A 7 4.09 -17.38 53.83
N GLN A 8 3.04 -18.18 53.68
CA GLN A 8 1.71 -17.85 53.17
C GLN A 8 0.87 -17.08 54.20
N SER A 9 -0.10 -16.28 53.75
CA SER A 9 -1.31 -16.01 54.51
C SER A 9 -2.53 -15.87 53.61
N LYS A 10 -3.62 -16.43 54.14
CA LYS A 10 -4.81 -16.95 53.48
C LYS A 10 -6.00 -15.97 53.56
N ARG A 11 -6.97 -16.19 52.67
CA ARG A 11 -8.46 -16.02 52.76
C ARG A 11 -8.98 -15.07 51.67
N LYS A 12 -9.63 -15.56 50.60
CA LYS A 12 -10.93 -16.25 50.44
C LYS A 12 -12.13 -15.36 50.76
N ARG A 13 -12.82 -14.89 49.71
CA ARG A 13 -14.30 -14.82 49.64
C ARG A 13 -14.74 -14.72 48.17
N GLU A 14 -15.34 -15.80 47.68
CA GLU A 14 -16.20 -15.87 46.49
C GLU A 14 -17.57 -15.28 46.86
N LEU A 15 -18.23 -14.59 45.92
CA LEU A 15 -19.69 -14.63 45.75
C LEU A 15 -20.02 -14.32 44.28
N ASP A 16 -20.70 -15.28 43.69
CA ASP A 16 -21.29 -15.34 42.36
C ASP A 16 -22.72 -14.75 42.41
N ALA A 17 -23.14 -14.02 41.37
CA ALA A 17 -24.56 -13.78 41.05
C ALA A 17 -24.70 -13.31 39.60
N GLU A 18 -25.47 -14.10 38.85
CA GLU A 18 -25.73 -14.08 37.42
C GLU A 18 -26.85 -13.10 36.99
N GLU A 19 -26.80 -12.73 35.70
CA GLU A 19 -27.84 -12.24 34.79
C GLU A 19 -28.69 -10.97 35.08
N ALA A 20 -28.56 -9.98 34.19
CA ALA A 20 -29.68 -9.34 33.50
C ALA A 20 -29.23 -8.64 32.20
N GLU A 21 -30.04 -8.83 31.16
CA GLU A 21 -29.83 -8.53 29.74
C GLU A 21 -29.98 -7.04 29.29
N ALA A 22 -29.29 -6.75 28.17
CA ALA A 22 -29.72 -5.96 26.99
C ALA A 22 -29.74 -4.40 26.94
N SER A 23 -29.56 -3.96 25.67
CA SER A 23 -29.70 -2.62 25.05
C SER A 23 -28.44 -1.72 25.10
N SER A 24 -27.63 -1.61 24.04
CA SER A 24 -27.81 -1.02 22.69
C SER A 24 -27.52 0.48 22.62
N THR A 25 -26.58 0.81 21.71
CA THR A 25 -26.39 2.09 21.01
C THR A 25 -25.50 3.14 21.70
N GLU A 26 -24.20 3.07 21.42
CA GLU A 26 -23.37 4.26 21.24
C GLU A 26 -22.51 4.04 19.99
N GLY A 27 -22.73 4.86 18.97
CA GLY A 27 -22.10 4.77 17.67
C GLY A 27 -21.74 6.16 17.18
N GLU A 28 -20.82 6.80 17.88
CA GLU A 28 -20.05 7.93 17.35
C GLU A 28 -18.64 7.81 17.92
N GLU A 29 -17.68 7.44 17.08
CA GLU A 29 -16.27 7.74 17.26
C GLU A 29 -15.65 7.59 15.87
N ALA A 30 -15.20 8.71 15.33
CA ALA A 30 -14.42 8.79 14.11
C ALA A 30 -13.11 8.00 14.29
N GLY A 31 -13.18 6.72 13.94
CA GLY A 31 -12.04 5.82 13.96
C GLY A 31 -11.04 6.21 12.87
N VAL A 32 -10.04 6.99 13.26
CA VAL A 32 -8.77 7.16 12.55
C VAL A 32 -8.26 5.78 12.17
N GLY A 33 -8.39 5.43 10.89
CA GLY A 33 -8.05 4.14 10.34
C GLY A 33 -6.55 3.87 10.47
N ASN A 34 -6.21 3.10 11.50
CA ASN A 34 -4.88 2.57 11.77
C ASN A 34 -4.40 1.73 10.57
N GLY A 35 -3.19 2.00 10.09
CA GLY A 35 -2.63 1.54 8.83
C GLY A 35 -2.47 0.02 8.70
N THR A 36 -3.56 -0.67 8.38
CA THR A 36 -3.53 -2.03 7.86
C THR A 36 -3.48 -1.97 6.33
N SER A 37 -2.29 -2.17 5.77
CA SER A 37 -2.10 -2.25 4.30
C SER A 37 -2.61 -3.61 3.80
N ALA A 38 -3.92 -3.83 3.85
CA ALA A 38 -4.52 -4.93 3.12
C ALA A 38 -4.31 -4.71 1.61
N PRO A 39 -3.97 -5.77 0.84
CA PRO A 39 -3.79 -5.63 -0.59
C PRO A 39 -5.10 -5.19 -1.26
N VAL A 40 -5.10 -3.96 -1.78
CA VAL A 40 -6.23 -3.41 -2.56
C VAL A 40 -6.10 -3.91 -4.00
N ARG A 41 -7.24 -4.29 -4.61
CA ARG A 41 -7.31 -4.68 -6.03
C ARG A 41 -7.84 -3.51 -6.86
N LEU A 42 -7.46 -3.50 -8.13
CA LEU A 42 -8.06 -2.57 -9.10
C LEU A 42 -9.58 -2.84 -9.20
N PRO A 43 -10.42 -1.82 -9.46
CA PRO A 43 -11.87 -1.96 -9.53
C PRO A 43 -12.35 -2.64 -10.82
N PHE A 44 -11.51 -3.49 -11.42
CA PHE A 44 -11.80 -4.24 -12.63
C PHE A 44 -10.90 -5.49 -12.72
N SER A 45 -11.31 -6.43 -13.57
CA SER A 45 -10.58 -7.66 -13.85
C SER A 45 -9.85 -7.60 -15.19
N GLY A 46 -8.57 -7.96 -15.18
CA GLY A 46 -7.72 -7.84 -16.36
C GLY A 46 -7.52 -6.39 -16.84
N PHE A 47 -6.51 -6.18 -17.68
CA PHE A 47 -6.31 -4.89 -18.34
C PHE A 47 -5.57 -5.13 -19.65
N ARG A 48 -6.22 -4.87 -20.79
CA ARG A 48 -5.60 -4.93 -22.11
C ARG A 48 -5.40 -3.51 -22.63
N VAL A 49 -4.15 -3.09 -22.77
CA VAL A 49 -3.81 -1.78 -23.33
C VAL A 49 -4.34 -1.69 -24.77
N LYS A 50 -5.16 -0.66 -25.04
CA LYS A 50 -5.60 -0.28 -26.39
C LYS A 50 -4.69 0.80 -26.97
N LYS A 51 -4.38 1.82 -26.18
CA LYS A 51 -3.64 3.01 -26.66
C LYS A 51 -2.92 3.71 -25.52
N VAL A 52 -1.73 4.24 -25.79
CA VAL A 52 -1.08 5.24 -24.92
C VAL A 52 -1.68 6.60 -25.25
N LEU A 53 -2.38 7.21 -24.30
CA LEU A 53 -3.02 8.52 -24.48
C LEU A 53 -2.00 9.66 -24.34
N ARG A 54 -1.10 9.53 -23.35
CA ARG A 54 -0.06 10.52 -23.05
C ARG A 54 1.09 9.81 -22.32
N GLU A 55 2.31 10.22 -22.62
CA GLU A 55 3.51 9.80 -21.91
C GLU A 55 4.42 11.01 -21.73
N SER A 56 5.05 11.12 -20.57
CA SER A 56 6.10 12.11 -20.31
C SER A 56 7.25 11.44 -19.58
N ALA A 57 8.32 11.18 -20.30
CA ALA A 57 9.56 10.65 -19.73
C ALA A 57 10.19 11.63 -18.72
N ARG A 58 9.90 12.93 -18.83
CA ARG A 58 10.37 13.95 -17.89
C ARG A 58 9.62 13.86 -16.56
N ASP A 59 8.29 13.85 -16.62
CA ASP A 59 7.42 13.82 -15.44
C ASP A 59 7.25 12.39 -14.90
N LYS A 60 7.79 11.39 -15.61
CA LYS A 60 7.72 9.96 -15.26
C LYS A 60 6.26 9.49 -15.10
N ILE A 61 5.40 9.94 -16.01
CA ILE A 61 3.96 9.63 -16.02
C ILE A 61 3.52 9.05 -17.37
N ILE A 62 2.60 8.09 -17.34
CA ILE A 62 1.96 7.51 -18.53
C ILE A 62 0.46 7.32 -18.31
N PHE A 63 -0.33 7.62 -19.34
CA PHE A 63 -1.77 7.50 -19.40
C PHE A 63 -2.11 6.41 -20.41
N LEU A 64 -2.74 5.35 -19.95
CA LEU A 64 -3.06 4.16 -20.73
C LEU A 64 -4.57 4.03 -20.87
N HIS A 65 -5.07 4.01 -22.09
CA HIS A 65 -6.42 3.56 -22.39
C HIS A 65 -6.39 2.07 -22.65
N GLY A 66 -7.25 1.32 -21.96
CA GLY A 66 -7.37 -0.13 -22.14
C GLY A 66 -8.79 -0.64 -22.00
N LYS A 67 -8.98 -1.91 -22.35
CA LYS A 67 -10.19 -2.68 -22.08
C LYS A 67 -10.02 -3.51 -20.81
N VAL A 68 -11.10 -3.63 -20.05
CA VAL A 68 -11.18 -4.39 -18.79
C VAL A 68 -12.45 -5.25 -18.79
N ASN A 69 -12.53 -6.22 -17.88
CA ASN A 69 -13.72 -7.06 -17.67
C ASN A 69 -14.17 -7.88 -18.90
N GLU A 70 -13.24 -8.20 -19.79
CA GLU A 70 -13.54 -8.90 -21.05
C GLU A 70 -13.96 -10.36 -20.86
N ALA A 71 -13.61 -10.95 -19.72
CA ALA A 71 -13.99 -12.33 -19.39
C ALA A 71 -15.45 -12.48 -18.96
N SER A 72 -16.19 -11.38 -18.76
CA SER A 72 -17.55 -11.39 -18.20
C SER A 72 -18.66 -11.78 -19.18
N GLY A 73 -18.35 -12.02 -20.47
CA GLY A 73 -19.29 -12.59 -21.43
C GLY A 73 -20.06 -11.59 -22.30
N ASP A 74 -20.04 -10.29 -22.00
CA ASP A 74 -20.69 -9.22 -22.78
C ASP A 74 -19.93 -8.78 -24.06
N GLY A 75 -18.90 -9.53 -24.45
CA GLY A 75 -18.31 -9.48 -25.79
C GLY A 75 -17.36 -8.32 -26.12
N ASP A 76 -17.44 -7.16 -25.45
CA ASP A 76 -16.58 -6.00 -25.79
C ASP A 76 -15.72 -5.45 -24.64
N GLY A 77 -15.99 -5.86 -23.40
CA GLY A 77 -15.34 -5.31 -22.21
C GLY A 77 -15.58 -3.80 -22.02
N GLU A 78 -15.20 -3.27 -20.87
CA GLU A 78 -15.37 -1.85 -20.55
C GLU A 78 -14.09 -1.08 -20.84
N ASP A 79 -14.20 0.19 -21.21
CA ASP A 79 -13.04 1.06 -21.39
C ASP A 79 -12.59 1.68 -20.05
N ALA A 80 -11.29 1.71 -19.81
CA ALA A 80 -10.69 2.29 -18.62
C ALA A 80 -9.42 3.08 -18.97
N VAL A 81 -9.18 4.15 -18.22
CA VAL A 81 -7.90 4.88 -18.25
C VAL A 81 -7.13 4.59 -16.97
N VAL A 82 -5.90 4.12 -17.11
CA VAL A 82 -4.95 3.91 -16.02
C VAL A 82 -3.82 4.91 -16.15
N ILE A 83 -3.56 5.64 -15.08
CA ILE A 83 -2.48 6.61 -14.99
C ILE A 83 -1.45 6.05 -14.04
N LEU A 84 -0.20 5.98 -14.49
CA LEU A 84 0.94 5.52 -13.71
C LEU A 84 1.93 6.67 -13.58
N GLU A 85 2.23 7.09 -12.35
CA GLU A 85 3.16 8.17 -12.07
C GLU A 85 4.24 7.72 -11.08
N LYS A 86 5.51 8.04 -11.36
CA LYS A 86 6.59 7.77 -10.41
C LYS A 86 6.52 8.76 -9.25
N THR A 87 6.46 8.27 -8.02
CA THR A 87 6.44 9.16 -6.86
C THR A 87 7.79 9.85 -6.63
N PRO A 88 7.81 11.13 -6.23
CA PRO A 88 9.03 11.82 -5.86
C PRO A 88 9.77 11.15 -4.69
N PHE A 89 11.09 11.39 -4.61
CA PHE A 89 11.91 10.86 -3.51
C PHE A 89 11.64 11.59 -2.19
N GLN A 90 11.63 10.83 -1.09
CA GLN A 90 11.67 11.37 0.28
C GLN A 90 13.11 11.37 0.78
N VAL A 91 13.59 12.53 1.22
CA VAL A 91 15.00 12.74 1.56
C VAL A 91 15.49 11.78 2.64
N ASP A 92 14.74 11.63 3.73
CA ASP A 92 15.12 10.74 4.85
C ASP A 92 15.22 9.27 4.42
N GLN A 93 14.33 8.84 3.53
CA GLN A 93 14.30 7.48 3.01
C GLN A 93 15.50 7.19 2.12
N VAL A 94 15.85 8.13 1.23
CA VAL A 94 17.05 8.03 0.39
C VAL A 94 18.29 8.03 1.26
N ALA A 95 18.37 8.89 2.27
CA ALA A 95 19.49 8.93 3.19
C ALA A 95 19.66 7.62 3.96
N GLN A 96 18.57 7.00 4.44
CA GLN A 96 18.62 5.70 5.09
C GLN A 96 19.06 4.58 4.13
N LEU A 97 18.56 4.58 2.90
CA LEU A 97 18.96 3.61 1.87
C LEU A 97 20.45 3.67 1.57
N LEU A 98 21.00 4.87 1.39
CA LEU A 98 22.41 5.09 1.06
C LEU A 98 23.35 4.83 2.24
N LYS A 99 22.86 4.89 3.49
CA LYS A 99 23.62 4.47 4.68
C LYS A 99 23.75 2.95 4.81
N GLY A 100 22.84 2.20 4.19
CA GLY A 100 22.91 0.74 4.14
C GLY A 100 23.84 0.25 3.04
N SER A 101 23.59 -0.98 2.58
CA SER A 101 24.25 -1.59 1.43
C SER A 101 23.22 -1.84 0.34
N PRO A 102 22.87 -0.83 -0.48
CA PRO A 102 21.87 -0.99 -1.53
C PRO A 102 22.36 -1.93 -2.63
N GLU A 103 21.42 -2.60 -3.29
CA GLU A 103 21.70 -3.39 -4.49
C GLU A 103 21.91 -2.43 -5.68
N LEU A 104 23.14 -2.42 -6.19
CA LEU A 104 23.61 -1.52 -7.23
C LEU A 104 24.22 -2.32 -8.38
N GLN A 105 23.88 -1.93 -9.61
CA GLN A 105 24.54 -2.42 -10.81
C GLN A 105 25.22 -1.24 -11.51
N LEU A 106 26.55 -1.29 -11.64
CA LEU A 106 27.34 -0.25 -12.29
C LEU A 106 26.98 -0.15 -13.78
N GLN A 107 26.65 1.05 -14.23
CA GLN A 107 26.38 1.36 -15.64
C GLN A 107 27.59 2.04 -16.31
N PHE A 108 28.19 3.02 -15.62
CA PHE A 108 29.31 3.79 -16.12
C PHE A 108 30.18 4.26 -14.95
N SER A 109 31.50 4.31 -15.14
CA SER A 109 32.44 4.82 -14.13
C SER A 109 33.57 5.58 -14.80
N ASN A 110 33.94 6.70 -14.19
CA ASN A 110 35.17 7.45 -14.43
C ASN A 110 35.74 7.89 -13.07
N ASP A 111 36.85 8.63 -13.05
CA ASP A 111 37.67 8.93 -11.86
C ASP A 111 36.87 9.41 -10.63
N VAL A 112 35.88 10.29 -10.83
CA VAL A 112 35.07 10.87 -9.73
C VAL A 112 33.56 10.75 -9.94
N TYR A 113 33.13 10.16 -11.06
CA TYR A 113 31.71 10.02 -11.40
C TYR A 113 31.40 8.59 -11.80
N SER A 114 30.37 8.04 -11.18
CA SER A 114 29.80 6.75 -11.53
C SER A 114 28.28 6.82 -11.57
N THR A 115 27.69 6.05 -12.47
CA THR A 115 26.23 5.91 -12.63
C THR A 115 25.86 4.46 -12.36
N TYR A 116 24.81 4.25 -11.57
CA TYR A 116 24.33 2.93 -11.17
C TYR A 116 22.84 2.77 -11.44
N HIS A 117 22.42 1.55 -11.76
CA HIS A 117 21.04 1.12 -11.56
C HIS A 117 20.88 0.70 -10.10
N LEU A 118 19.95 1.36 -9.41
CA LEU A 118 19.60 1.11 -8.02
C LEU A 118 18.28 0.34 -7.94
N PHE A 119 18.25 -0.76 -7.20
CA PHE A 119 17.05 -1.56 -6.96
C PHE A 119 16.61 -1.40 -5.48
N PRO A 120 15.71 -0.44 -5.17
CA PRO A 120 15.34 -0.17 -3.79
C PRO A 120 14.51 -1.33 -3.19
N PRO A 121 14.71 -1.67 -1.91
CA PRO A 121 13.94 -2.71 -1.23
C PRO A 121 12.44 -2.36 -1.16
N ARG A 122 11.58 -3.37 -1.05
CA ARG A 122 10.11 -3.21 -1.10
C ARG A 122 9.56 -2.20 -0.07
N GLN A 123 10.18 -2.12 1.10
CA GLN A 123 9.77 -1.19 2.16
C GLN A 123 9.95 0.29 1.74
N LEU A 124 10.89 0.56 0.84
CA LEU A 124 11.11 1.88 0.25
C LEU A 124 10.37 2.03 -1.09
N SER A 125 10.25 0.95 -1.87
CA SER A 125 9.55 0.97 -3.16
C SER A 125 8.05 1.26 -3.03
N GLY A 126 7.43 1.01 -1.87
CA GLY A 126 6.04 1.42 -1.62
C GLY A 126 5.85 2.94 -1.51
N LYS A 127 6.92 3.69 -1.19
CA LYS A 127 6.90 5.16 -1.04
C LYS A 127 7.63 5.89 -2.18
N THR A 128 8.64 5.27 -2.79
CA THR A 128 9.26 5.67 -4.07
C THR A 128 8.73 4.80 -5.23
N GLY A 129 7.41 4.61 -5.25
CA GLY A 129 6.69 3.63 -6.06
C GLY A 129 6.16 4.19 -7.38
N VAL A 130 5.12 3.54 -7.89
CA VAL A 130 4.29 4.04 -8.97
C VAL A 130 2.92 4.27 -8.36
N GLU A 131 2.43 5.50 -8.38
CA GLU A 131 1.06 5.80 -8.03
C GLU A 131 0.16 5.40 -9.20
N VAL A 132 -0.94 4.71 -8.88
CA VAL A 132 -1.89 4.21 -9.87
C VAL A 132 -3.22 4.92 -9.65
N ALA A 133 -3.62 5.75 -10.59
CA ALA A 133 -4.96 6.31 -10.63
C ALA A 133 -5.77 5.63 -11.75
N VAL A 134 -7.00 5.23 -11.43
CA VAL A 134 -7.94 4.62 -12.37
C VAL A 134 -9.08 5.59 -12.61
N CYS A 135 -9.29 5.97 -13.87
CA CYS A 135 -10.44 6.75 -14.31
C CYS A 135 -11.30 5.87 -15.23
N GLY A 136 -12.46 5.44 -14.72
CA GLY A 136 -13.46 4.71 -15.50
C GLY A 136 -14.58 5.64 -15.96
N GLU A 137 -15.27 5.28 -17.04
CA GLU A 137 -16.43 6.02 -17.54
C GLU A 137 -17.55 6.18 -16.48
N SER A 138 -17.62 5.24 -15.52
CA SER A 138 -18.56 5.27 -14.38
C SER A 138 -18.19 6.27 -13.26
N VAL A 139 -16.99 6.88 -13.28
CA VAL A 139 -16.56 7.87 -12.27
C VAL A 139 -16.85 9.31 -12.71
N MET A 140 -17.21 9.52 -13.99
CA MET A 140 -17.57 10.84 -14.54
C MET A 140 -19.07 11.11 -14.64
N VAL A 141 -19.93 10.33 -13.97
CA VAL A 141 -21.36 10.67 -13.82
C VAL A 141 -21.63 11.09 -12.38
N GLY A 142 -20.96 12.16 -11.96
CA GLY A 142 -21.49 13.06 -10.95
C GLY A 142 -22.34 14.11 -11.68
N LYS A 143 -23.61 13.80 -11.90
CA LYS A 143 -24.63 14.75 -12.33
C LYS A 143 -25.70 14.84 -11.24
#